data_AF-A0A920W7Q3-F1
#
_entry.id   AF-A0A920W7Q3-F1
#
_cell.length_a   1.000
_cell.length_b   1.000
_cell.length_c   1.000
_cell.angle_alpha   90.00
_cell.angle_beta   90.00
_cell.angle_gamma   90.00
#
_symmetry.space_group_name_H-M   'P 1'
#
loop_
_entity.id
_entity.type
_entity.pdbx_description
1 polymer ?
#
loop_
_entity_poly.entity_id
_entity_poly.type
_entity_poly.pdbx_seq_one_letter_code
_entity_poly.pdbx_strand_id
1 'polypeptide(L)'
;MRDSDCNVPLLLEIFITTGTFFNSLSRNCQALGKYRINPGNVGAGNRRDEQFQTICNIAQTHGKPVRIGVNGGSLNQDLVMAKNAGQYG
;
A
#
# COMPACT_ATOMS: atom_id res chain seq x y z
N MET A 1 -10.93 -1.65 18.86
CA MET A 1 -11.34 -3.05 19.08
C MET A 1 -10.15 -3.84 19.61
N ARG A 2 -9.97 -3.79 20.93
CA ARG A 2 -9.48 -4.89 21.74
C ARG A 2 -10.67 -5.13 22.66
N ASP A 3 -11.52 -6.05 22.27
CA ASP A 3 -12.69 -6.37 23.07
C ASP A 3 -12.83 -7.89 23.03
N SER A 4 -13.25 -8.50 24.14
CA SER A 4 -13.32 -9.96 24.33
C SER A 4 -11.96 -10.72 24.39
N ASP A 5 -10.91 -10.13 24.96
CA ASP A 5 -9.57 -10.77 25.14
C ASP A 5 -8.89 -11.28 23.86
N CYS A 6 -9.34 -10.85 22.67
CA CYS A 6 -8.74 -11.21 21.40
C CYS A 6 -7.58 -10.26 21.06
N ASN A 7 -6.33 -10.76 21.12
CA ASN A 7 -5.12 -9.98 20.84
C ASN A 7 -4.55 -10.22 19.42
N VAL A 8 -5.39 -10.62 18.48
CA VAL A 8 -4.97 -10.86 17.09
C VAL A 8 -4.72 -9.50 16.39
N PRO A 9 -3.54 -9.29 15.77
CA PRO A 9 -3.25 -8.03 15.08
C PRO A 9 -4.18 -7.77 13.88
N LEU A 10 -4.75 -6.57 13.81
CA LEU A 10 -5.56 -6.16 12.68
C LEU A 10 -4.69 -5.76 11.48
N LEU A 11 -5.05 -6.24 10.29
CA LEU A 11 -4.40 -5.89 9.04
C LEU A 11 -5.29 -4.93 8.24
N LEU A 12 -4.71 -3.83 7.76
CA LEU A 12 -5.38 -2.96 6.79
C LEU A 12 -4.98 -3.33 5.36
N GLU A 13 -5.99 -3.59 4.53
CA GLU A 13 -5.80 -3.78 3.09
C GLU A 13 -5.98 -2.44 2.34
N ILE A 14 -4.93 -2.01 1.64
CA ILE A 14 -4.90 -0.71 0.97
C ILE A 14 -5.01 -0.93 -0.53
N PHE A 15 -6.12 -0.45 -1.10
CA PHE A 15 -6.42 -0.51 -2.54
C PHE A 15 -6.33 0.86 -3.17
N ILE A 16 -7.27 1.76 -2.87
CA ILE A 16 -7.35 3.11 -3.48
C ILE A 16 -7.02 4.15 -2.42
N THR A 17 -6.26 5.14 -2.83
CA THR A 17 -5.72 6.21 -1.97
C THR A 17 -6.24 7.57 -2.42
N THR A 18 -6.64 8.38 -1.45
CA THR A 18 -7.08 9.76 -1.62
C THR A 18 -6.42 10.63 -0.54
N GLY A 19 -6.48 11.96 -0.67
CA GLY A 19 -5.93 12.85 0.36
C GLY A 19 -6.53 12.60 1.76
N THR A 20 -7.83 12.30 1.84
CA THR A 20 -8.52 12.00 3.10
C THR A 20 -8.09 10.66 3.69
N PHE A 21 -7.75 9.68 2.86
CA PHE A 21 -7.24 8.39 3.30
C PHE A 21 -5.95 8.53 4.11
N PHE A 22 -4.97 9.31 3.62
CA PHE A 22 -3.69 9.47 4.32
C PHE A 22 -3.86 10.12 5.70
N ASN A 23 -4.71 11.14 5.79
CA ASN A 23 -5.05 11.77 7.08
C ASN A 23 -5.67 10.77 8.05
N SER A 24 -6.57 9.92 7.58
CA SER A 24 -7.21 8.89 8.42
C SER A 24 -6.21 7.81 8.84
N LEU A 25 -5.35 7.36 7.92
CA LEU A 25 -4.34 6.34 8.18
C LEU A 25 -3.36 6.80 9.26
N SER A 26 -2.86 8.03 9.17
CA SER A 26 -1.93 8.60 10.16
C SER A 26 -2.57 8.73 11.55
N ARG A 27 -3.84 9.15 11.63
CA ARG A 27 -4.55 9.29 12.92
C ARG A 27 -4.86 7.95 13.59
N ASN A 28 -5.11 6.91 12.80
CA ASN A 28 -5.59 5.62 13.30
C ASN A 28 -4.54 4.49 13.24
N CYS A 29 -3.29 4.82 12.91
CA CYS A 29 -2.19 3.86 12.75
C CYS A 29 -1.99 2.93 13.96
N GLN A 30 -2.21 3.44 15.18
CA GLN A 30 -1.99 2.69 16.42
C GLN A 30 -2.93 1.48 16.56
N ALA A 31 -4.15 1.57 16.01
CA ALA A 31 -5.14 0.51 16.06
C ALA A 31 -4.81 -0.67 15.13
N LEU A 32 -3.88 -0.49 14.20
CA LEU A 32 -3.51 -1.48 13.19
C LEU A 32 -2.19 -2.17 13.55
N GLY A 33 -2.13 -3.47 13.30
CA GLY A 33 -0.94 -4.29 13.47
C GLY A 33 -0.06 -4.38 12.23
N LYS A 34 -0.64 -4.27 11.03
CA LYS A 34 0.08 -4.43 9.76
C LYS A 34 -0.66 -3.76 8.59
N TYR A 35 0.08 -3.35 7.56
CA TYR A 35 -0.49 -2.88 6.29
C TYR A 35 -0.20 -3.87 5.16
N ARG A 36 -1.17 -4.07 4.25
CA ARG A 36 -0.96 -4.70 2.95
C ARG A 36 -1.16 -3.66 1.87
N ILE A 37 -0.16 -3.55 0.99
CA ILE A 37 -0.14 -2.56 -0.09
C ILE A 37 0.14 -3.28 -1.40
N ASN A 38 -0.47 -2.79 -2.47
CA ASN A 38 -0.10 -3.14 -3.83
C ASN A 38 0.21 -1.85 -4.61
N PRO A 39 1.46 -1.63 -5.07
CA PRO A 39 1.82 -0.44 -5.86
C PRO A 39 1.00 -0.35 -7.16
N GLY A 40 0.45 -1.46 -7.64
CA GLY A 40 -0.50 -1.51 -8.75
C GLY A 40 -1.80 -0.74 -8.53
N ASN A 41 -2.25 -0.62 -7.28
CA ASN A 41 -3.59 -0.12 -6.92
C ASN A 41 -3.59 1.29 -6.34
N VAL A 42 -2.49 1.71 -5.71
CA VAL A 42 -2.41 2.95 -4.89
C VAL A 42 -2.18 4.21 -5.72
N GLY A 43 -2.63 4.26 -6.96
CA GLY A 43 -2.49 5.44 -7.83
C GLY A 43 -2.25 5.09 -9.30
N ALA A 44 -2.26 6.12 -10.13
CA ALA A 44 -2.03 6.04 -11.58
C ALA A 44 -0.96 7.05 -12.00
N GLY A 45 -0.19 6.70 -13.05
CA GLY A 45 0.92 7.51 -13.55
C GLY A 45 1.90 7.89 -12.44
N ASN A 46 2.37 9.14 -12.46
CA ASN A 46 3.37 9.67 -11.52
C ASN A 46 2.92 9.61 -10.05
N ARG A 47 1.60 9.65 -9.78
CA ARG A 47 1.08 9.61 -8.40
C ARG A 47 1.22 8.24 -7.74
N ARG A 48 1.42 7.18 -8.52
CA ARG A 48 1.56 5.81 -8.01
C ARG A 48 2.71 5.71 -7.01
N ASP A 49 3.88 6.21 -7.40
CA ASP A 49 5.10 6.10 -6.59
C ASP A 49 5.04 7.05 -5.40
N GLU A 50 4.55 8.28 -5.59
CA GLU A 50 4.34 9.25 -4.50
C GLU A 50 3.41 8.70 -3.42
N GLN A 51 2.29 8.09 -3.81
CA GLN A 51 1.31 7.53 -2.88
C GLN A 51 1.83 6.27 -2.20
N PHE A 52 2.51 5.38 -2.94
CA PHE A 52 3.18 4.23 -2.36
C PHE A 52 4.22 4.64 -1.31
N GLN A 53 5.08 5.61 -1.65
CA GLN A 53 6.08 6.17 -0.74
C GLN A 53 5.45 6.79 0.50
N THR A 54 4.34 7.53 0.33
CA THR A 54 3.61 8.13 1.45
C THR A 54 3.14 7.08 2.45
N ILE A 55 2.58 5.96 1.99
CA ILE A 55 2.13 4.88 2.88
C ILE A 55 3.35 4.25 3.59
N CYS A 56 4.44 3.99 2.87
CA CYS A 56 5.66 3.43 3.44
C CYS A 56 6.24 4.35 4.53
N ASN A 57 6.25 5.66 4.31
CA ASN A 57 6.72 6.64 5.30
C ASN A 57 5.83 6.65 6.55
N ILE A 58 4.50 6.61 6.39
CA ILE A 58 3.56 6.50 7.52
C ILE A 58 3.83 5.20 8.30
N ALA A 59 4.01 4.08 7.60
CA ALA A 59 4.29 2.78 8.22
C ALA A 59 5.61 2.81 9.01
N GLN A 60 6.68 3.33 8.41
CA GLN A 60 7.98 3.50 9.06
C GLN A 60 7.88 4.38 10.30
N THR A 61 7.22 5.54 10.18
CA THR A 61 7.04 6.51 11.28
C THR A 61 6.34 5.87 12.48
N HIS A 62 5.42 4.95 12.25
CA HIS A 62 4.64 4.29 13.30
C HIS A 62 5.11 2.87 13.62
N GLY A 63 6.27 2.44 13.09
CA GLY A 63 6.82 1.10 13.32
C GLY A 63 5.89 -0.04 12.87
N LYS A 64 5.13 0.16 11.80
CA LYS A 64 4.16 -0.80 11.30
C LYS A 64 4.76 -1.66 10.19
N PRO A 65 4.68 -2.99 10.27
CA PRO A 65 5.13 -3.87 9.20
C PRO A 65 4.27 -3.67 7.95
N VAL A 66 4.92 -3.78 6.78
CA VAL A 66 4.28 -3.67 5.46
C VAL A 66 4.45 -4.98 4.72
N ARG A 67 3.35 -5.49 4.15
CA ARG A 67 3.38 -6.54 3.12
C ARG A 67 3.14 -5.90 1.76
N ILE A 68 4.11 -6.04 0.87
CA ILE A 68 3.93 -5.73 -0.55
C ILE A 68 3.36 -6.99 -1.22
N GLY A 69 2.17 -6.89 -1.79
CA GLY A 69 1.50 -8.03 -2.44
C GLY A 69 0.97 -7.63 -3.80
N VAL A 70 1.67 -8.02 -4.86
CA VAL A 70 1.33 -7.75 -6.26
C VAL A 70 0.50 -8.90 -6.84
N ASN A 71 -0.40 -8.61 -7.78
CA ASN A 71 -1.13 -9.63 -8.54
C ASN A 71 -1.26 -9.26 -10.03
N GLY A 72 -1.51 -10.25 -10.88
CA GLY A 72 -1.53 -10.08 -12.34
C GLY A 72 -2.57 -9.07 -12.85
N GLY A 73 -3.71 -8.96 -12.18
CA GLY A 73 -4.78 -8.03 -12.57
C GLY A 73 -4.50 -6.55 -12.28
N SER A 74 -3.42 -6.24 -11.58
CA SER A 74 -3.05 -4.87 -11.17
C SER A 74 -1.59 -4.53 -11.48
N LEU A 75 -0.98 -5.22 -12.43
CA LEU A 75 0.39 -4.91 -12.84
C LEU A 75 0.50 -3.46 -13.35
N ASN A 76 1.65 -2.83 -13.07
CA ASN A 76 1.97 -1.54 -13.66
C ASN A 76 2.25 -1.75 -15.17
N GLN A 77 1.34 -1.24 -16.00
CA GLN A 77 1.44 -1.41 -17.45
C GLN A 77 2.69 -0.77 -18.04
N ASP A 78 3.14 0.38 -17.53
CA ASP A 78 4.34 1.04 -18.02
C ASP A 78 5.57 0.14 -17.84
N LEU A 79 5.67 -0.54 -16.70
CA LEU A 79 6.74 -1.51 -16.42
C LEU A 79 6.62 -2.77 -17.27
N VAL A 80 5.40 -3.26 -17.51
CA VAL A 80 5.16 -4.42 -18.38
C VAL A 80 5.58 -4.10 -19.82
N MET A 81 5.18 -2.94 -20.34
CA MET A 81 5.52 -2.51 -21.69
C MET A 81 7.01 -2.26 -21.85
N ALA A 82 7.66 -1.61 -20.88
CA ALA A 82 9.11 -1.40 -20.89
C ALA A 82 9.89 -2.72 -20.90
N LYS A 83 9.47 -3.70 -20.10
CA LYS A 83 10.06 -5.04 -20.09
C LYS A 83 9.91 -5.73 -21.45
N ASN A 84 8.72 -5.66 -22.04
CA ASN A 84 8.44 -6.29 -23.34
C ASN A 84 9.24 -5.62 -24.46
N ALA A 85 9.36 -4.29 -24.47
CA ALA A 85 10.17 -3.56 -25.44
C ALA A 85 11.65 -4.00 -25.41
N GLY A 86 12.19 -4.29 -24.23
CA GLY A 86 13.55 -4.83 -24.09
C GLY A 86 13.71 -6.31 -24.43
N GLN A 87 12.62 -7.05 -24.68
CA GLN A 87 12.68 -8.46 -25.12
C GLN A 87 12.64 -8.63 -26.64
N TYR A 88 12.29 -7.58 -27.38
CA TYR A 88 12.22 -7.58 -28.85
C TYR A 88 13.23 -6.61 -29.49
N GLY A 89 14.21 -6.14 -28.71
CA GLY A 89 15.34 -5.32 -29.16
C GLY A 89 16.65 -6.10 -29.19
#